data_AF-A0A6B8MA35-F1
#
_entry.id   AF-A0A6B8MA35-F1
#
_cell.length_a   1.000
_cell.length_b   1.000
_cell.length_c   1.000
_cell.angle_alpha   90.00
_cell.angle_beta   90.00
_cell.angle_gamma   90.00
#
_symmetry.space_group_name_H-M   'P 1'
#
loop_
_entity.id
_entity.type
_entity.pdbx_description
1 polymer ?
#
loop_
_entity_poly.entity_id
_entity_poly.type
_entity_poly.pdbx_seq_one_letter_code
_entity_poly.pdbx_strand_id
1 'polypeptide(L)'
;MCRLAIAAIFIFASAAVAQAQALGDTSGLSCGQFKKSKDGTWRAKGWMILPCGVALSPGTPFIEGANLCGRDLASELDDACGG
;
A
#
# COMPACT_ATOMS: atom_id res chain seq x y z
N MET A 1 -18.29 4.76 56.23
CA MET A 1 -17.89 5.49 55.01
C MET A 1 -17.89 4.49 53.86
N CYS A 2 -18.88 4.50 52.98
CA CYS A 2 -18.83 3.72 51.74
C CYS A 2 -19.68 4.45 50.70
N ARG A 3 -19.03 5.38 50.00
CA ARG A 3 -19.57 6.11 48.86
C ARG A 3 -18.48 6.14 47.80
N LEU A 4 -18.92 6.08 46.55
CA LEU A 4 -18.21 6.23 45.28
C LEU A 4 -17.81 4.89 44.68
N ALA A 5 -18.72 4.25 43.94
CA ALA A 5 -19.19 4.60 42.59
C ALA A 5 -18.33 3.91 41.54
N ILE A 6 -18.98 2.94 40.90
CA ILE A 6 -18.59 2.23 39.69
C ILE A 6 -18.23 3.30 38.64
N ALA A 7 -16.93 3.54 38.45
CA ALA A 7 -16.43 4.37 37.36
C ALA A 7 -16.27 3.47 36.13
N ALA A 8 -17.09 3.79 35.13
CA ALA A 8 -17.30 3.02 33.92
C ALA A 8 -16.00 2.78 33.15
N ILE A 9 -15.91 1.56 32.65
CA ILE A 9 -15.02 1.09 31.60
C ILE A 9 -15.16 2.03 30.40
N PHE A 10 -14.18 2.89 30.15
CA PHE A 10 -14.08 3.65 28.91
C PHE A 10 -13.56 2.73 27.80
N ILE A 11 -14.45 1.88 27.27
CA ILE A 11 -14.29 1.29 25.94
C ILE A 11 -15.11 2.15 24.99
N PHE A 12 -14.47 3.08 24.28
CA PHE A 12 -14.93 3.50 22.96
C PHE A 12 -13.74 3.78 22.05
N ALA A 13 -13.71 3.00 20.99
CA ALA A 13 -12.75 2.99 19.91
C ALA A 13 -12.67 4.35 19.21
N SER A 14 -11.45 4.78 18.90
CA SER A 14 -11.18 5.36 17.59
C SER A 14 -10.21 4.41 16.90
N ALA A 15 -10.73 3.71 15.89
CA ALA A 15 -9.98 2.91 14.96
C ALA A 15 -9.05 3.83 14.15
N ALA A 16 -7.93 4.25 14.74
CA ALA A 16 -6.78 4.76 14.01
C ALA A 16 -5.82 3.60 13.72
N VAL A 17 -6.37 2.50 13.20
CA VAL A 17 -5.59 1.42 12.59
C VAL A 17 -5.82 1.48 11.09
N ALA A 18 -5.52 2.63 10.49
CA ALA A 18 -5.32 2.71 9.05
C ALA A 18 -3.85 2.39 8.74
N GLN A 19 -3.50 1.12 8.94
CA GLN A 19 -2.67 0.39 7.98
C GLN A 19 -1.32 1.04 7.60
N ALA A 20 -0.42 1.21 8.57
CA ALA A 20 1.03 1.13 8.29
C ALA A 20 1.52 -0.35 8.22
N GLN A 21 0.59 -1.30 8.20
CA GLN A 21 0.84 -2.74 8.19
C GLN A 21 0.91 -3.26 6.75
N ALA A 22 1.89 -2.80 6.00
CA ALA A 22 2.42 -3.52 4.85
C ALA A 22 3.81 -2.97 4.50
N LEU A 23 4.75 -3.03 5.44
CA LEU A 23 6.15 -3.22 5.09
C LEU A 23 6.27 -4.65 4.54
N GLY A 24 5.60 -4.91 3.42
CA GLY A 24 5.70 -6.17 2.71
C GLY A 24 7.10 -6.25 2.16
N ASP A 25 7.84 -7.26 2.60
CA ASP A 25 9.08 -7.70 2.00
C ASP A 25 9.03 -7.50 0.48
N THR A 26 9.92 -6.65 -0.02
CA THR A 26 10.05 -6.23 -1.42
C THR A 26 10.56 -7.34 -2.34
N SER A 27 10.48 -8.58 -1.90
CA SER A 27 11.08 -9.75 -2.55
C SER A 27 10.18 -10.37 -3.63
N GLY A 28 8.94 -9.88 -3.77
CA GLY A 28 8.05 -10.27 -4.85
C GLY A 28 6.96 -9.21 -5.00
N LEU A 29 7.03 -8.42 -6.06
CA LEU A 29 5.98 -7.48 -6.44
C LEU A 29 4.71 -8.30 -6.70
N SER A 30 3.86 -8.43 -5.67
CA SER A 30 2.65 -9.21 -5.81
C SER A 30 1.62 -8.40 -6.58
N CYS A 31 1.00 -8.98 -7.61
CA CYS A 31 -0.05 -8.34 -8.40
C CYS A 31 -1.19 -7.78 -7.51
N GLY A 32 -1.41 -8.39 -6.34
CA GLY A 32 -2.37 -7.94 -5.35
C GLY A 32 -2.10 -6.53 -4.81
N GLN A 33 -0.87 -6.03 -4.85
CA GLN A 33 -0.49 -4.69 -4.38
C GLN A 33 -0.65 -3.60 -5.44
N PHE A 34 -0.91 -3.98 -6.69
CA PHE A 34 -1.03 -3.05 -7.81
C PHE A 34 -2.41 -3.15 -8.45
N LYS A 35 -2.81 -2.06 -9.10
CA LYS A 35 -4.05 -1.99 -9.87
C LYS A 35 -3.74 -1.36 -11.22
N LYS A 36 -4.05 -2.09 -12.30
CA LYS A 36 -4.09 -1.55 -13.65
C LYS A 36 -5.42 -0.82 -13.86
N SER A 37 -5.35 0.39 -14.39
CA SER A 37 -6.49 1.17 -14.81
C SER A 37 -6.84 0.86 -16.28
N LYS A 38 -8.07 1.21 -16.70
CA LYS A 38 -8.57 0.94 -18.05
C LYS A 38 -7.78 1.66 -19.16
N ASP A 39 -7.11 2.75 -18.81
CA ASP A 39 -6.22 3.54 -19.66
C ASP A 39 -4.81 2.94 -19.80
N GLY A 40 -4.54 1.78 -19.18
CA GLY A 40 -3.24 1.12 -19.20
C GLY A 40 -2.31 1.52 -18.05
N THR A 41 -2.69 2.49 -17.24
CA THR A 41 -1.84 3.03 -16.17
C THR A 41 -1.85 2.13 -14.93
N TRP A 42 -0.67 1.88 -14.35
CA TRP A 42 -0.52 1.17 -13.09
C TRP A 42 -0.48 2.11 -11.89
N ARG A 43 -1.00 1.63 -10.76
CA ARG A 43 -0.99 2.33 -9.47
C ARG A 43 -0.75 1.34 -8.34
N ALA A 44 0.05 1.76 -7.34
CA ALA A 44 0.12 1.04 -6.08
C ALA A 44 -1.20 1.22 -5.30
N LYS A 45 -1.69 0.13 -4.68
CA LYS A 45 -2.88 0.16 -3.80
C LYS A 45 -2.57 0.72 -2.42
N GLY A 46 -1.30 0.66 -1.99
CA GLY A 46 -0.82 1.15 -0.71
C GLY A 46 0.55 1.82 -0.86
N TRP A 47 1.07 2.35 0.24
CA TRP A 47 2.44 2.84 0.30
C TRP A 47 3.41 1.67 0.21
N MET A 48 4.46 1.82 -0.59
CA MET A 48 5.53 0.84 -0.67
C MET A 48 6.86 1.51 -0.97
N ILE A 49 7.94 0.94 -0.44
CA ILE A 49 9.29 1.36 -0.76
C ILE A 49 9.83 0.38 -1.79
N LEU A 50 10.25 0.87 -2.94
CA LEU A 50 10.93 0.04 -3.93
C LEU A 50 12.34 -0.32 -3.43
N PRO A 51 12.96 -1.42 -3.93
CA PRO A 51 14.30 -1.85 -3.49
C PRO A 51 15.41 -0.78 -3.61
N CYS A 52 15.22 0.20 -4.48
CA CYS A 52 16.07 1.38 -4.65
C CYS A 52 15.88 2.50 -3.61
N GLY A 53 14.96 2.33 -2.66
CA GLY A 53 14.62 3.35 -1.66
C GLY A 53 13.58 4.38 -2.09
N VAL A 54 13.04 4.30 -3.31
CA VAL A 54 11.97 5.21 -3.75
C VAL A 54 10.63 4.80 -3.15
N ALA A 55 9.97 5.74 -2.47
CA ALA A 55 8.62 5.55 -1.98
C ALA A 55 7.61 5.74 -3.13
N LEU A 56 6.77 4.72 -3.36
CA LEU A 56 5.59 4.81 -4.20
C LEU A 56 4.38 5.12 -3.31
N SER A 57 3.77 6.27 -3.57
CA SER A 57 2.52 6.69 -2.93
C SER A 57 1.32 6.00 -3.58
N PRO A 58 0.35 5.52 -2.79
CA PRO A 58 -0.88 4.95 -3.32
C PRO A 58 -1.57 5.93 -4.27
N GLY A 59 -2.03 5.41 -5.40
CA GLY A 59 -2.69 6.20 -6.42
C GLY A 59 -1.77 7.00 -7.34
N THR A 60 -0.45 7.01 -7.13
CA THR A 60 0.50 7.61 -8.08
C THR A 60 0.52 6.78 -9.37
N PRO A 61 0.16 7.38 -10.53
CA PRO A 61 0.16 6.67 -11.81
C PRO A 61 1.58 6.48 -12.36
N PHE A 62 1.84 5.32 -12.93
CA PHE A 62 3.01 5.06 -13.78
C PHE A 62 2.61 4.14 -14.94
N ILE A 63 3.33 4.25 -16.05
CA ILE A 63 3.03 3.56 -17.33
C ILE A 63 4.27 2.82 -17.83
N GLU A 64 4.07 1.95 -18.80
CA GLU A 64 5.17 1.31 -19.54
C GLU A 64 6.15 2.36 -20.09
N GLY A 65 7.43 2.03 -20.08
CA GLY A 65 8.54 2.92 -20.42
C GLY A 65 8.96 3.87 -19.29
N ALA A 66 8.20 3.97 -18.20
CA ALA A 66 8.60 4.80 -17.06
C ALA A 66 9.70 4.12 -16.25
N ASN A 67 10.88 4.74 -16.24
CA ASN A 67 11.99 4.23 -15.44
C ASN A 67 11.77 4.51 -13.95
N LEU A 68 11.34 3.49 -13.23
CA LEU A 68 11.26 3.48 -11.77
C LEU A 68 12.42 2.65 -11.25
N CYS A 69 13.47 3.35 -10.80
CA CYS A 69 14.63 2.74 -10.18
C CYS A 69 15.46 1.82 -11.09
N GLY A 70 15.70 2.28 -12.32
CA GLY A 70 16.44 1.52 -13.32
C GLY A 70 15.61 0.43 -13.99
N ARG A 71 14.32 0.33 -13.67
CA ARG A 71 13.42 -0.72 -14.15
C ARG A 71 12.15 -0.14 -14.74
N ASP A 72 11.58 -0.87 -15.69
CA ASP A 72 10.25 -0.60 -16.20
C ASP A 72 9.23 -1.38 -15.36
N LEU A 73 8.87 -0.81 -14.21
CA LEU A 73 8.01 -1.48 -13.26
C LEU A 73 6.61 -1.77 -13.85
N ALA A 74 6.11 -0.92 -14.75
CA ALA A 74 4.83 -1.14 -15.40
C ALA A 74 4.89 -2.34 -16.34
N SER A 75 5.90 -2.43 -17.22
CA SER A 75 6.07 -3.59 -18.08
C SER A 75 6.30 -4.89 -17.29
N GLU A 76 7.09 -4.85 -16.22
CA GLU A 76 7.27 -6.00 -15.32
C GLU A 76 5.94 -6.47 -14.71
N LEU A 77 5.06 -5.55 -14.32
CA LEU A 77 3.73 -5.88 -13.80
C LEU A 77 2.79 -6.36 -14.91
N ASP A 78 2.90 -5.85 -16.13
CA ASP A 78 2.11 -6.33 -17.26
C ASP A 78 2.49 -7.76 -17.64
N ASP A 79 3.77 -8.09 -17.64
CA ASP A 79 4.24 -9.46 -17.89
C ASP A 79 3.86 -10.42 -16.74
N ALA A 80 3.98 -9.98 -15.49
CA ALA A 80 3.76 -10.83 -14.32
C ALA A 80 2.28 -10.98 -13.94
N CYS A 81 1.48 -9.94 -14.17
CA CYS A 81 0.12 -9.82 -13.68
C CYS A 81 -0.93 -9.67 -14.77
N GLY A 82 -0.49 -9.64 -16.04
CA GLY A 82 -1.28 -9.41 -17.25
C GLY A 82 -2.75 -9.77 -17.10
N GLY A 83 -3.55 -8.73 -16.90
CA GLY A 83 -5.01 -8.82 -16.75
C GLY A 83 -5.71 -9.20 -18.04
#